data_AF-A0A1D2AHN9-F1
#
_entry.id   AF-A0A1D2AHN9-F1
#
_cell.length_a   1.000
_cell.length_b   1.000
_cell.length_c   1.000
_cell.angle_alpha   90.00
_cell.angle_beta   90.00
_cell.angle_gamma   90.00
#
_symmetry.space_group_name_H-M   'P 1'
#
loop_
_entity.id
_entity.type
_entity.pdbx_description
1 polymer ?
#
loop_
_entity_poly.entity_id
_entity_poly.type
_entity_poly.pdbx_seq_one_letter_code
_entity_poly.pdbx_strand_id
1 'polypeptide(L)'
;FHEFGHTMHYICSRATLAMFAGTKVETDFLECPSQMLENWVWEAEPLTRMSGHYTTGKPLPRELLEPLVASRLAAVASSCLRLINLALLDYTIHTQPRVDTEKVFKELSEKLLQYPPQEGTNMASHFTHLAGGYDGRYYSYMWSEVFSVDLFTTRFKKEG
;
A
#
# COMPACT_ATOMS: atom_id res chain seq x y z
N PHE A 1 2.93 3.29 -10.86
CA PHE A 1 1.91 2.25 -11.06
C PHE A 1 0.72 2.48 -10.15
N HIS A 2 0.92 2.45 -8.83
CA HIS A 2 -0.12 2.74 -7.83
C HIS A 2 -1.00 3.97 -8.19
N GLU A 3 -0.42 5.17 -8.26
CA GLU A 3 -1.17 6.41 -8.54
C GLU A 3 -1.83 6.43 -9.92
N PHE A 4 -1.21 5.78 -10.90
CA PHE A 4 -1.82 5.64 -12.21
C PHE A 4 -3.04 4.71 -12.16
N GLY A 5 -3.07 3.75 -11.25
CA GLY A 5 -4.25 2.96 -10.95
C GLY A 5 -5.41 3.79 -10.43
N HIS A 6 -5.16 4.72 -9.50
CA HIS A 6 -6.17 5.70 -9.07
C HIS A 6 -6.65 6.57 -10.24
N THR A 7 -5.73 7.00 -11.10
CA THR A 7 -6.06 7.77 -12.31
C THR A 7 -6.96 6.97 -13.27
N MET A 8 -6.64 5.69 -13.51
CA MET A 8 -7.47 4.82 -14.36
C MET A 8 -8.82 4.53 -13.71
N HIS A 9 -8.87 4.30 -12.40
CA HIS A 9 -10.12 4.14 -11.66
C HIS A 9 -11.01 5.38 -11.83
N TYR A 10 -10.42 6.58 -11.75
CA TYR A 10 -11.14 7.82 -11.96
C TYR A 10 -11.67 7.97 -13.40
N ILE A 11 -10.80 7.83 -14.40
CA ILE A 11 -11.12 8.10 -15.81
C ILE A 11 -12.06 7.04 -16.40
N CYS A 12 -11.92 5.77 -16.00
CA CYS A 12 -12.74 4.68 -16.50
C CYS A 12 -14.11 4.59 -15.82
N SER A 13 -14.34 5.34 -14.74
CA SER A 13 -15.64 5.40 -14.07
C SER A 13 -16.71 5.98 -15.00
N ARG A 14 -17.86 5.32 -15.07
CA ARG A 14 -19.02 5.71 -15.90
C ARG A 14 -20.28 6.00 -15.09
N ALA A 15 -20.12 6.30 -13.81
CA ALA A 15 -21.25 6.62 -12.95
C ALA A 15 -21.98 7.88 -13.47
N THR A 16 -23.31 7.83 -13.49
CA THR A 16 -24.15 8.94 -13.95
C THR A 16 -24.37 10.00 -12.87
N LEU A 17 -24.22 9.63 -11.59
CA LEU A 17 -24.33 10.54 -10.45
C LEU A 17 -22.95 10.91 -9.94
N ALA A 18 -22.69 12.21 -9.78
CA ALA A 18 -21.41 12.75 -9.33
C ALA A 18 -20.97 12.21 -7.95
N MET A 19 -21.91 11.75 -7.11
CA MET A 19 -21.61 11.14 -5.82
C MET A 19 -20.94 9.75 -5.92
N PHE A 20 -21.10 9.06 -7.05
CA PHE A 20 -20.52 7.73 -7.31
C PHE A 20 -19.42 7.74 -8.38
N ALA A 21 -19.05 8.93 -8.88
CA ALA A 21 -18.07 9.08 -9.95
C ALA A 21 -16.64 8.95 -9.43
N GLY A 22 -15.78 8.44 -10.31
CA GLY A 22 -14.35 8.31 -10.08
C GLY A 22 -14.01 7.31 -8.98
N THR A 23 -13.25 7.76 -7.99
CA THR A 23 -12.74 6.95 -6.87
C THR A 23 -13.62 7.02 -5.61
N LYS A 24 -14.88 7.47 -5.73
CA LYS A 24 -15.84 7.56 -4.61
C LYS A 24 -16.46 6.19 -4.30
N VAL A 25 -15.64 5.30 -3.75
CA VAL A 25 -16.00 3.96 -3.28
C VAL A 25 -15.75 3.86 -1.77
N GLU A 26 -16.07 2.70 -1.18
CA GLU A 26 -15.71 2.38 0.18
C GLU A 26 -14.20 2.52 0.39
N THR A 27 -13.77 3.17 1.49
CA THR A 27 -12.35 3.47 1.74
C THR A 27 -11.49 2.21 1.80
N ASP A 28 -12.06 1.08 2.24
CA ASP A 28 -11.38 -0.21 2.29
C ASP A 28 -11.33 -0.95 0.95
N PHE A 29 -11.93 -0.40 -0.11
CA PHE A 29 -11.76 -0.85 -1.50
C PHE A 29 -11.02 0.15 -2.39
N LEU A 30 -10.89 1.41 -1.97
CA LEU A 30 -10.26 2.48 -2.75
C LEU A 30 -8.85 2.12 -3.26
N GLU A 31 -8.02 1.49 -2.41
CA GLU A 31 -6.64 1.11 -2.74
C GLU A 31 -6.54 -0.20 -3.55
N CYS A 32 -7.62 -0.99 -3.63
CA CYS A 32 -7.58 -2.29 -4.27
C CYS A 32 -7.18 -2.22 -5.76
N PRO A 33 -7.74 -1.32 -6.60
CA PRO A 33 -7.32 -1.19 -7.99
C PRO A 33 -5.86 -0.73 -8.17
N SER A 34 -5.39 0.19 -7.33
CA SER A 34 -4.02 0.72 -7.41
C SER A 34 -2.99 -0.33 -7.00
N GLN A 35 -3.22 -1.01 -5.87
CA GLN A 35 -2.38 -2.11 -5.38
C GLN A 35 -2.40 -3.32 -6.32
N MET A 36 -3.53 -3.62 -6.98
CA MET A 36 -3.59 -4.68 -7.98
C MET A 36 -2.60 -4.38 -9.12
N LEU A 37 -2.57 -3.13 -9.59
CA LEU A 37 -1.66 -2.70 -10.66
C LEU A 37 -0.19 -2.63 -10.23
N GLU A 38 0.13 -2.53 -8.94
CA GLU A 38 1.53 -2.64 -8.48
C GLU A 38 2.14 -4.02 -8.79
N ASN A 39 1.32 -5.07 -8.95
CA ASN A 39 1.86 -6.37 -9.32
C ASN A 39 2.62 -6.34 -10.66
N TRP A 40 2.27 -5.45 -11.59
CA TRP A 40 2.97 -5.34 -12.88
C TRP A 40 4.43 -4.91 -12.75
N VAL A 41 4.81 -4.16 -11.70
CA VAL A 41 6.23 -3.80 -11.50
C VAL A 41 7.06 -4.96 -10.92
N TRP A 42 6.45 -6.12 -10.72
CA TRP A 42 7.09 -7.35 -10.25
C TRP A 42 7.02 -8.49 -11.28
N GLU A 43 6.55 -8.20 -12.50
CA GLU A 43 6.45 -9.15 -13.60
C GLU A 43 7.54 -8.92 -14.65
N ALA A 44 8.10 -10.00 -15.20
CA ALA A 44 9.24 -9.91 -16.12
C ALA A 44 8.90 -9.19 -17.44
N GLU A 45 7.74 -9.50 -18.05
CA GLU A 45 7.31 -8.91 -19.32
C GLU A 45 7.04 -7.40 -19.18
N PRO A 46 6.26 -6.91 -18.20
CA PRO A 46 6.06 -5.49 -18.01
C PRO A 46 7.35 -4.76 -17.64
N LEU A 47 8.20 -5.31 -16.74
CA LEU A 47 9.48 -4.70 -16.40
C LEU A 47 10.38 -4.51 -17.62
N THR A 48 10.41 -5.50 -18.51
CA THR A 48 11.18 -5.41 -19.77
C THR A 48 10.64 -4.31 -20.68
N ARG A 49 9.32 -4.15 -20.77
CA ARG A 49 8.68 -3.11 -21.60
C ARG A 49 8.88 -1.69 -21.07
N MET A 50 9.09 -1.55 -19.77
CA MET A 50 9.22 -0.25 -19.10
C MET A 50 10.66 0.16 -18.85
N SER A 51 11.63 -0.68 -19.21
CA SER A 51 13.04 -0.45 -18.93
C SER A 51 13.88 -0.37 -20.19
N GLY A 52 14.95 0.41 -20.10
CA GLY A 52 15.98 0.55 -21.12
C GLY A 52 17.11 1.39 -20.57
N HIS A 53 18.36 1.00 -20.83
CA HIS A 53 19.51 1.75 -20.35
C HIS A 53 19.49 3.17 -20.93
N TYR A 54 19.50 4.19 -20.09
CA TYR A 54 19.25 5.59 -20.50
C TYR A 54 20.12 6.09 -21.66
N THR A 55 21.38 5.63 -21.76
CA THR A 55 22.28 5.97 -22.87
C THR A 55 22.20 5.04 -24.08
N THR A 56 22.01 3.72 -23.86
CA THR A 56 22.24 2.71 -24.92
C THR A 56 20.96 2.07 -25.41
N GLY A 57 19.83 2.31 -24.74
CA GLY A 57 18.54 1.67 -25.00
C GLY A 57 18.52 0.16 -24.75
N LYS A 58 19.62 -0.45 -24.30
CA LYS A 58 19.68 -1.90 -24.05
C LYS A 58 18.64 -2.31 -23.02
N PRO A 59 17.94 -3.44 -23.21
CA PRO A 59 16.93 -3.91 -22.28
C PRO A 59 17.55 -4.32 -20.94
N LEU A 60 16.72 -4.38 -19.89
CA LEU A 60 17.13 -4.89 -18.59
C LEU A 60 17.63 -6.35 -18.72
N PRO A 61 18.90 -6.65 -18.39
CA PRO A 61 19.42 -8.02 -18.48
C PRO A 61 18.66 -8.96 -17.56
N ARG A 62 18.42 -10.19 -18.03
CA ARG A 62 17.73 -11.24 -17.26
C ARG A 62 18.40 -11.53 -15.92
N GLU A 63 19.73 -11.47 -15.90
CA GLU A 63 20.57 -11.66 -14.70
C GLU A 63 20.28 -10.64 -13.58
N LEU A 64 19.77 -9.45 -13.92
CA LEU A 64 19.33 -8.45 -12.94
C LEU A 64 17.83 -8.53 -12.66
N LEU A 65 17.04 -8.92 -13.66
CA LEU A 65 15.58 -9.04 -13.54
C LEU A 65 15.18 -10.12 -12.53
N GLU A 66 15.80 -11.30 -12.58
CA GLU A 66 15.44 -12.42 -11.69
C GLU A 66 15.68 -12.08 -10.20
N PRO A 67 16.86 -11.55 -9.79
CA PRO A 67 17.05 -11.08 -8.42
C PRO A 67 16.11 -9.93 -8.02
N LEU A 68 15.79 -9.02 -8.94
CA LEU A 68 14.85 -7.93 -8.69
C LEU A 68 13.47 -8.49 -8.31
N VAL A 69 12.90 -9.38 -9.13
CA VAL A 69 11.59 -9.99 -8.85
C VAL A 69 11.62 -10.83 -7.58
N ALA A 70 12.69 -11.61 -7.36
CA ALA A 70 12.86 -12.41 -6.15
C ALA A 70 12.95 -11.55 -4.87
N SER A 71 13.47 -10.33 -4.98
CA SER A 71 13.61 -9.42 -3.83
C SER A 71 12.29 -8.88 -3.30
N ARG A 72 11.16 -9.04 -4.02
CA ARG A 72 9.83 -8.55 -3.60
C ARG A 72 9.45 -8.96 -2.18
N LEU A 73 9.84 -10.16 -1.76
CA LEU A 73 9.49 -10.71 -0.44
C LEU A 73 10.51 -10.35 0.66
N ALA A 74 11.60 -9.66 0.32
CA ALA A 74 12.57 -9.21 1.30
C ALA A 74 11.89 -8.24 2.29
N ALA A 75 12.06 -8.52 3.59
CA ALA A 75 11.51 -7.72 4.69
C ALA A 75 9.97 -7.52 4.68
N VAL A 76 9.20 -8.30 3.89
CA VAL A 76 7.73 -8.16 3.81
C VAL A 76 7.06 -8.29 5.18
N ALA A 77 7.54 -9.22 6.02
CA ALA A 77 7.01 -9.38 7.38
C ALA A 77 7.17 -8.11 8.22
N SER A 78 8.34 -7.45 8.15
CA SER A 78 8.61 -6.21 8.89
C SER A 78 7.77 -5.04 8.36
N SER A 79 7.61 -4.93 7.03
CA SER A 79 6.74 -3.94 6.39
C SER A 79 5.28 -4.13 6.78
N CYS A 80 4.76 -5.38 6.75
CA CYS A 80 3.40 -5.69 7.18
C CYS A 80 3.20 -5.40 8.68
N LEU A 81 4.14 -5.80 9.54
CA LEU A 81 4.06 -5.49 10.98
C LEU A 81 4.05 -3.99 11.25
N ARG A 82 4.77 -3.19 10.45
CA ARG A 82 4.70 -1.73 10.50
C ARG A 82 3.32 -1.21 10.09
N LEU A 83 2.70 -1.73 9.03
CA LEU A 83 1.34 -1.34 8.65
C LEU A 83 0.31 -1.73 9.73
N ILE A 84 0.42 -2.92 10.31
CA ILE A 84 -0.41 -3.36 11.45
C ILE A 84 -0.24 -2.42 12.64
N ASN A 85 1.00 -2.05 12.96
CA ASN A 85 1.30 -1.13 14.05
C ASN A 85 0.62 0.25 13.84
N LEU A 86 0.71 0.81 12.62
CA LEU A 86 0.04 2.07 12.26
C LEU A 86 -1.49 1.96 12.29
N ALA A 87 -2.05 0.85 11.77
CA ALA A 87 -3.49 0.60 11.78
C ALA A 87 -4.04 0.46 13.20
N LEU A 88 -3.29 -0.18 14.11
CA LEU A 88 -3.69 -0.30 15.51
C LEU A 88 -3.57 1.03 16.27
N LEU A 89 -2.57 1.85 15.96
CA LEU A 89 -2.47 3.20 16.52
C LEU A 89 -3.68 4.04 16.09
N ASP A 90 -3.98 4.07 14.78
CA ASP A 90 -5.13 4.75 14.21
C ASP A 90 -6.45 4.27 14.84
N TYR A 91 -6.66 2.94 14.91
CA TYR A 91 -7.81 2.35 15.58
C TYR A 91 -7.92 2.78 17.04
N THR A 92 -6.82 2.78 17.78
CA THR A 92 -6.82 3.15 19.21
C THR A 92 -7.19 4.62 19.40
N ILE A 93 -6.63 5.52 18.58
CA ILE A 93 -6.95 6.96 18.61
C ILE A 93 -8.44 7.20 18.38
N HIS A 94 -9.06 6.46 17.43
CA HIS A 94 -10.45 6.70 17.02
C HIS A 94 -11.50 5.88 17.78
N THR A 95 -11.09 5.01 18.71
CA THR A 95 -12.02 4.20 19.53
C THR A 95 -11.97 4.52 21.02
N GLN A 96 -10.98 5.28 21.46
CA GLN A 96 -10.80 5.66 22.86
C GLN A 96 -11.10 7.16 23.05
N PRO A 97 -11.72 7.56 24.17
CA PRO A 97 -12.07 8.95 24.42
C PRO A 97 -10.86 9.87 24.64
N ARG A 98 -9.73 9.31 25.08
CA ARG A 98 -8.45 10.02 25.26
C ARG A 98 -7.30 9.05 25.09
N VAL A 99 -6.29 9.46 24.32
CA VAL A 99 -5.12 8.62 24.02
C VAL A 99 -3.83 9.41 24.24
N ASP A 100 -2.86 8.77 24.87
CA ASP A 100 -1.46 9.18 24.83
C ASP A 100 -0.82 8.48 23.63
N THR A 101 -0.67 9.21 22.53
CA THR A 101 -0.25 8.64 21.23
C THR A 101 1.19 8.16 21.25
N GLU A 102 2.06 8.83 22.02
CA GLU A 102 3.47 8.44 22.15
C GLU A 102 3.58 7.11 22.91
N LYS A 103 2.86 6.99 24.02
CA LYS A 103 2.81 5.76 24.81
C LYS A 103 2.24 4.59 23.99
N VAL A 104 1.09 4.78 23.34
CA VAL A 104 0.45 3.73 22.53
C VAL A 104 1.36 3.29 21.39
N PHE A 105 1.95 4.25 20.66
CA PHE A 105 2.87 3.91 19.56
C PHE A 105 4.08 3.14 20.08
N LYS A 106 4.69 3.56 21.19
CA LYS A 106 5.81 2.85 21.82
C LYS A 106 5.45 1.42 22.19
N GLU A 107 4.35 1.21 22.90
CA GLU A 107 3.90 -0.13 23.31
C GLU A 107 3.63 -1.05 22.10
N LEU A 108 2.98 -0.52 21.06
CA LEU A 108 2.75 -1.26 19.83
C LEU A 108 4.06 -1.56 19.08
N SER A 109 5.03 -0.64 19.07
CA SER A 109 6.32 -0.83 18.38
C SER A 109 7.17 -1.88 19.09
N GLU A 110 7.26 -1.82 20.42
CA GLU A 110 7.96 -2.84 21.22
C GLU A 110 7.32 -4.22 21.03
N LYS A 111 5.98 -4.30 21.03
CA LYS A 111 5.25 -5.56 20.87
C LYS A 111 5.34 -6.15 19.46
N LEU A 112 5.19 -5.34 18.42
CA LEU A 112 5.04 -5.82 17.04
C LEU A 112 6.35 -5.73 16.24
N LEU A 113 7.09 -4.64 16.39
CA LEU A 113 8.31 -4.37 15.62
C LEU A 113 9.57 -4.86 16.34
N GLN A 114 9.47 -5.15 17.64
CA GLN A 114 10.57 -5.61 18.51
C GLN A 114 11.69 -4.56 18.68
N TYR A 115 11.40 -3.29 18.44
CA TYR A 115 12.27 -2.18 18.78
C TYR A 115 11.43 -0.96 19.18
N PRO A 116 11.90 -0.15 20.15
CA PRO A 116 11.20 1.05 20.55
C PRO A 116 11.38 2.18 19.52
N PRO A 117 10.45 3.14 19.45
CA PRO A 117 10.68 4.39 18.74
C PRO A 117 11.81 5.20 19.42
N GLN A 118 12.41 6.10 18.66
CA GLN A 118 13.43 7.01 19.20
C GLN A 118 12.84 7.92 20.28
N GLU A 119 13.54 8.08 21.39
CA GLU A 119 13.12 8.95 22.48
C GLU A 119 12.94 10.41 22.00
N GLY A 120 11.89 11.08 22.47
CA GLY A 120 11.54 12.44 22.08
C GLY A 120 10.83 12.55 20.72
N THR A 121 10.48 11.42 20.07
CA THR A 121 9.70 11.42 18.83
C THR A 121 8.22 11.13 19.08
N ASN A 122 7.36 11.70 18.23
CA ASN A 122 5.93 11.46 18.24
C ASN A 122 5.46 11.16 16.82
N MET A 123 5.37 9.87 16.47
CA MET A 123 5.02 9.44 15.12
C MET A 123 3.61 9.91 14.71
N ALA A 124 2.65 9.89 15.65
CA ALA A 124 1.28 10.33 15.40
C ALA A 124 1.20 11.80 14.95
N SER A 125 2.10 12.67 15.45
CA SER A 125 2.09 14.10 15.13
C SER A 125 2.32 14.44 13.64
N HIS A 126 2.96 13.54 12.90
CA HIS A 126 3.22 13.71 11.46
C HIS A 126 2.54 12.62 10.62
N PHE A 127 1.63 11.85 11.21
CA PHE A 127 0.88 10.82 10.52
C PHE A 127 -0.38 11.42 9.89
N THR A 128 -0.21 11.99 8.69
CA THR A 128 -1.24 12.79 8.01
C THR A 128 -2.54 12.04 7.76
N HIS A 129 -2.51 10.70 7.66
CA HIS A 129 -3.69 9.86 7.49
C HIS A 129 -4.72 10.03 8.61
N LEU A 130 -4.27 10.37 9.84
CA LEU A 130 -5.16 10.64 10.98
C LEU A 130 -6.06 11.87 10.78
N ALA A 131 -5.79 12.72 9.80
CA ALA A 131 -6.58 13.92 9.49
C ALA A 131 -6.81 14.12 7.98
N GLY A 132 -6.54 13.08 7.18
CA GLY A 132 -6.52 13.13 5.71
C GLY A 132 -7.69 12.43 5.03
N GLY A 133 -8.73 12.03 5.78
CA GLY A 133 -9.84 11.21 5.29
C GLY A 133 -9.64 9.69 5.44
N TYR A 134 -8.56 9.29 6.12
CA TYR A 134 -8.27 7.89 6.50
C TYR A 134 -8.39 7.67 8.01
N ASP A 135 -8.88 8.66 8.75
CA ASP A 135 -9.12 8.62 10.19
C ASP A 135 -9.98 7.42 10.59
N GLY A 136 -9.40 6.50 11.38
CA GLY A 136 -10.03 5.25 11.81
C GLY A 136 -10.12 4.18 10.71
N ARG A 137 -9.45 4.38 9.57
CA ARG A 137 -9.54 3.55 8.36
C ARG A 137 -8.18 3.15 7.82
N TYR A 138 -7.07 3.35 8.54
CA TYR A 138 -5.74 3.01 8.02
C TYR A 138 -5.55 1.50 7.77
N TYR A 139 -6.37 0.65 8.42
CA TYR A 139 -6.43 -0.79 8.13
C TYR A 139 -6.77 -1.10 6.66
N SER A 140 -7.44 -0.16 5.97
CA SER A 140 -7.86 -0.29 4.56
C SER A 140 -6.73 -0.68 3.62
N TYR A 141 -5.49 -0.20 3.84
CA TYR A 141 -4.35 -0.53 2.98
C TYR A 141 -4.08 -2.04 2.91
N MET A 142 -4.02 -2.73 4.05
CA MET A 142 -3.80 -4.18 4.06
C MET A 142 -5.05 -4.95 3.64
N TRP A 143 -6.23 -4.44 3.99
CA TRP A 143 -7.49 -5.05 3.58
C TRP A 143 -7.67 -5.04 2.06
N SER A 144 -7.44 -3.89 1.43
CA SER A 144 -7.37 -3.75 -0.03
C SER A 144 -6.28 -4.61 -0.64
N GLU A 145 -5.11 -4.74 0.00
CA GLU A 145 -3.99 -5.52 -0.54
C GLU A 145 -4.38 -6.99 -0.70
N VAL A 146 -5.06 -7.57 0.30
CA VAL A 146 -5.56 -8.96 0.25
C VAL A 146 -6.44 -9.19 -0.97
N PHE A 147 -7.42 -8.31 -1.22
CA PHE A 147 -8.30 -8.43 -2.38
C PHE A 147 -7.57 -8.15 -3.70
N SER A 148 -6.65 -7.19 -3.70
CA SER A 148 -5.88 -6.83 -4.89
C SER A 148 -5.03 -8.01 -5.39
N VAL A 149 -4.43 -8.77 -4.47
CA VAL A 149 -3.62 -9.96 -4.78
C VAL A 149 -4.50 -11.09 -5.28
N ASP A 150 -5.69 -11.29 -4.71
CA ASP A 150 -6.63 -12.29 -5.21
C ASP A 150 -7.09 -11.94 -6.63
N LEU A 151 -7.52 -10.70 -6.89
CA LEU A 151 -7.91 -10.25 -8.24
C LEU A 151 -6.78 -10.45 -9.25
N PHE A 152 -5.55 -10.06 -8.91
CA PHE A 152 -4.40 -10.24 -9.78
C PHE A 152 -4.09 -11.71 -10.04
N THR A 153 -4.03 -12.53 -8.99
CA THR A 153 -3.63 -13.95 -9.08
C THR A 153 -4.71 -14.79 -9.75
N THR A 154 -5.98 -14.51 -9.47
CA THR A 154 -7.10 -15.31 -9.96
C THR A 154 -7.43 -14.97 -11.41
N ARG A 155 -7.25 -13.73 -11.86
CA ARG A 155 -7.56 -13.31 -13.24
C ARG A 155 -6.31 -13.11 -14.08
N PHE A 156 -5.48 -12.14 -13.75
CA PHE A 156 -4.39 -11.69 -14.62
C PHE A 156 -3.24 -12.70 -14.68
N LYS A 157 -2.91 -13.38 -13.59
CA LYS A 157 -1.89 -14.44 -13.63
C LYS A 157 -2.30 -15.68 -14.42
N LYS A 158 -3.60 -15.91 -14.61
CA LYS A 158 -4.12 -17.07 -15.34
C LYS A 158 -4.42 -16.78 -16.80
N GLU A 159 -4.90 -15.56 -17.09
CA GLU A 159 -5.49 -15.19 -18.38
C GLU A 159 -4.78 -14.00 -19.07
N GLY A 160 -3.90 -13.30 -18.36
CA GLY A 160 -3.32 -12.01 -18.77
C GLY A 160 -1.91 -12.07 -19.32
#